data_AF-A0A101VTE2-F1
#
_entry.id   AF-A0A101VTE2-F1
#
_cell.length_a   1.000
_cell.length_b   1.000
_cell.length_c   1.000
_cell.angle_alpha   90.00
_cell.angle_beta   90.00
_cell.angle_gamma   90.00
#
_symmetry.space_group_name_H-M   'P 1'
#
loop_
_entity.id
_entity.type
_entity.pdbx_description
1 polymer ?
#
loop_
_entity_poly.entity_id
_entity_poly.type
_entity_poly.pdbx_seq_one_letter_code
_entity_poly.pdbx_strand_id
1 'polypeptide(L)'
;MISLFSKRTYKWSVLSIVLILVLGAVLLTNAQTVDGKDTEDARQKANAFLQEVNQDVAASFGLSLADLKKVDEEPLYDQQEDPYVSTLLAVLAQVRRTQDYGDIKPSVYLNQDDQSGFVLEKKADGTNLLYKIAYHKEWAIVKTDSAPGQKMSKVIDETGDKKYSPLTEAQLKQYFKENKISPLAVQNIGNFTVVLYKTKREDLSEQEKNIVPENISVLTKTLRLTADQEGTIINDGGGSGDDNSAIVPVSIGVSGGGSRYGRIMYATVIINDDKLLQEADRIMCYYANDITTTTSVANQKAFIIPLAPEQAEQLRKEMRMLINVVISDKDGKVLFDNNEWTKNSQKE
;
A
#
# COMPACT_ATOMS: atom_id res chain seq x y z
N MET A 1 7.84 -39.34 -59.60
CA MET A 1 8.32 -40.74 -59.58
C MET A 1 9.33 -40.84 -58.44
N ILE A 2 9.01 -41.66 -57.41
CA ILE A 2 9.93 -42.36 -56.47
C ILE A 2 10.77 -41.43 -55.56
N SER A 3 10.46 -41.16 -54.28
CA SER A 3 10.21 -42.03 -53.10
C SER A 3 11.37 -42.97 -52.75
N LEU A 4 12.03 -42.81 -51.59
CA LEU A 4 12.00 -43.78 -50.48
C LEU A 4 13.20 -43.66 -49.50
N PHE A 5 12.88 -43.36 -48.22
CA PHE A 5 13.30 -43.97 -46.95
C PHE A 5 14.78 -44.24 -46.57
N SER A 6 15.14 -43.89 -45.31
CA SER A 6 15.09 -44.82 -44.15
C SER A 6 15.25 -44.01 -42.83
N LYS A 7 14.39 -44.09 -41.80
CA LYS A 7 14.01 -45.16 -40.83
C LYS A 7 15.12 -45.56 -39.84
N ARG A 8 14.96 -45.11 -38.58
CA ARG A 8 14.98 -45.90 -37.31
C ARG A 8 14.58 -44.96 -36.15
N THR A 9 13.34 -44.96 -35.67
CA THR A 9 12.75 -45.78 -34.58
C THR A 9 13.43 -45.63 -33.22
N TYR A 10 12.73 -44.99 -32.27
CA TYR A 10 12.60 -45.51 -30.91
C TYR A 10 11.17 -45.29 -30.43
N LYS A 11 10.59 -46.36 -29.90
CA LYS A 11 9.18 -46.53 -29.58
C LYS A 11 9.15 -47.19 -28.19
N TRP A 12 8.31 -46.64 -27.30
CA TRP A 12 7.68 -47.23 -26.10
C TRP A 12 8.42 -47.19 -24.75
N SER A 13 7.87 -46.38 -23.85
CA SER A 13 7.39 -46.84 -22.53
C SER A 13 6.33 -45.86 -22.00
N VAL A 14 5.08 -46.11 -22.40
CA VAL A 14 3.89 -45.74 -21.64
C VAL A 14 3.88 -46.67 -20.44
N LEU A 15 4.27 -46.19 -19.25
CA LEU A 15 3.82 -46.69 -17.94
C LEU A 15 4.44 -45.82 -16.83
N SER A 16 3.73 -44.79 -16.39
CA SER A 16 3.66 -44.27 -15.00
C SER A 16 2.73 -43.04 -14.95
N ILE A 17 1.54 -43.16 -15.56
CA ILE A 17 0.43 -42.19 -15.47
C ILE A 17 -0.45 -42.46 -14.22
N VAL A 18 0.00 -43.31 -13.29
CA VAL A 18 -0.80 -43.72 -12.12
C VAL A 18 -0.38 -43.04 -10.79
N LEU A 19 0.60 -42.12 -10.79
CA LEU A 19 0.98 -41.38 -9.57
C LEU A 19 0.66 -39.87 -9.60
N ILE A 20 -0.26 -39.44 -10.46
CA ILE A 20 -0.80 -38.06 -10.47
C ILE A 20 -2.29 -38.02 -10.07
N LEU A 21 -2.99 -39.16 -10.08
CA LEU A 21 -4.43 -39.21 -9.75
C LEU A 21 -4.77 -39.48 -8.28
N VAL A 22 -3.78 -39.65 -7.39
CA VAL A 22 -4.03 -39.85 -5.94
C VAL A 22 -3.62 -38.64 -5.08
N LEU A 23 -2.85 -37.68 -5.62
CA LEU A 23 -2.58 -36.41 -4.93
C LEU A 23 -3.52 -35.26 -5.35
N GLY A 24 -4.28 -35.43 -6.43
CA GLY A 24 -5.31 -34.48 -6.86
C GLY A 24 -6.65 -34.56 -6.09
N ALA A 25 -6.87 -35.63 -5.31
CA ALA A 25 -8.13 -35.86 -4.60
C ALA A 25 -8.13 -35.40 -3.13
N VAL A 26 -6.98 -34.99 -2.57
CA VAL A 26 -6.88 -34.50 -1.18
C VAL A 26 -6.78 -32.97 -1.09
N LEU A 27 -6.62 -32.27 -2.22
CA LEU A 27 -6.62 -30.79 -2.27
C LEU A 27 -7.94 -30.17 -2.75
N LEU A 28 -8.95 -30.99 -3.07
CA LEU A 28 -10.25 -30.53 -3.60
C LEU A 28 -11.43 -30.62 -2.61
N THR A 29 -11.19 -30.94 -1.33
CA THR A 29 -12.25 -31.02 -0.30
C THR A 29 -12.35 -29.84 0.66
N ASN A 30 -11.54 -28.78 0.49
CA ASN A 30 -11.69 -27.53 1.27
C ASN A 30 -11.95 -26.28 0.42
N ALA A 31 -12.24 -26.43 -0.87
CA ALA A 31 -12.97 -25.39 -1.58
C ALA A 31 -14.44 -25.49 -1.15
N GLN A 32 -14.76 -24.92 0.02
CA GLN A 32 -16.13 -24.48 0.26
C GLN A 32 -16.47 -23.58 -0.91
N THR A 33 -17.34 -24.06 -1.79
CA THR A 33 -18.14 -23.21 -2.66
C THR A 33 -18.85 -22.24 -1.73
N VAL A 34 -18.31 -21.02 -1.60
CA VAL A 34 -19.01 -19.91 -0.98
C VAL A 34 -20.25 -19.73 -1.83
N ASP A 35 -21.38 -20.14 -1.28
CA ASP A 35 -22.68 -20.05 -1.91
C ASP A 35 -22.85 -18.60 -2.35
N GLY A 36 -23.17 -18.35 -3.62
CA GLY A 36 -23.35 -16.99 -4.17
C GLY A 36 -24.48 -16.17 -3.51
N LYS A 37 -25.09 -16.68 -2.44
CA LYS A 37 -25.98 -15.97 -1.52
C LYS A 37 -25.23 -15.10 -0.51
N ASP A 38 -24.03 -15.50 -0.07
CA ASP A 38 -23.26 -14.74 0.93
C ASP A 38 -22.73 -13.42 0.36
N THR A 39 -22.54 -13.31 -0.97
CA THR A 39 -22.04 -12.10 -1.62
C THR A 39 -23.12 -11.06 -1.87
N GLU A 40 -24.35 -11.46 -2.23
CA GLU A 40 -25.44 -10.50 -2.51
C GLU A 40 -25.99 -9.87 -1.23
N ASP A 41 -26.17 -10.66 -0.16
CA ASP A 41 -26.57 -10.14 1.15
C ASP A 41 -25.51 -9.18 1.73
N ALA A 42 -24.22 -9.55 1.62
CA ALA A 42 -23.13 -8.66 2.01
C ALA A 42 -23.12 -7.37 1.18
N ARG A 43 -23.37 -7.44 -0.13
CA ARG A 43 -23.46 -6.27 -1.01
C ARG A 43 -24.64 -5.37 -0.64
N GLN A 44 -25.82 -5.95 -0.36
CA GLN A 44 -26.99 -5.19 0.07
C GLN A 44 -26.76 -4.50 1.42
N LYS A 45 -26.16 -5.20 2.39
CA LYS A 45 -25.77 -4.62 3.68
C LYS A 45 -24.75 -3.50 3.53
N ALA A 46 -23.73 -3.68 2.69
CA ALA A 46 -22.74 -2.64 2.41
C ALA A 46 -23.39 -1.41 1.75
N ASN A 47 -24.30 -1.62 0.80
CA ASN A 47 -25.03 -0.53 0.15
C ASN A 47 -25.94 0.22 1.12
N ALA A 48 -26.68 -0.50 1.98
CA ALA A 48 -27.52 0.10 3.01
C ALA A 48 -26.68 0.94 4.00
N PHE A 49 -25.57 0.38 4.48
CA PHE A 49 -24.64 1.10 5.35
C PHE A 49 -24.08 2.37 4.68
N LEU A 50 -23.67 2.30 3.41
CA LEU A 50 -23.20 3.49 2.68
C LEU A 50 -24.31 4.53 2.48
N GLN A 51 -25.56 4.10 2.33
CA GLN A 51 -26.70 5.02 2.26
C GLN A 51 -26.92 5.72 3.60
N GLU A 52 -26.85 5.02 4.72
CA GLU A 52 -26.93 5.61 6.07
C GLU A 52 -25.80 6.62 6.30
N VAL A 53 -24.57 6.27 5.93
CA VAL A 53 -23.41 7.16 6.01
C VAL A 53 -23.64 8.43 5.19
N ASN A 54 -24.08 8.29 3.94
CA ASN A 54 -24.33 9.44 3.07
C ASN A 54 -25.46 10.32 3.61
N GLN A 55 -26.50 9.73 4.21
CA GLN A 55 -27.60 10.47 4.83
C GLN A 55 -27.14 11.26 6.07
N ASP A 56 -26.31 10.67 6.95
CA ASP A 56 -25.77 11.37 8.12
C ASP A 56 -24.87 12.55 7.72
N VAL A 57 -24.00 12.35 6.73
CA VAL A 57 -23.17 13.43 6.18
C VAL A 57 -24.06 14.53 5.60
N ALA A 58 -25.01 14.17 4.72
CA ALA A 58 -25.89 15.15 4.09
C ALA A 58 -26.74 15.94 5.11
N ALA A 59 -27.30 15.25 6.11
CA ALA A 59 -28.07 15.87 7.18
C ALA A 59 -27.24 16.89 7.98
N SER A 60 -25.96 16.60 8.22
CA SER A 60 -25.06 17.50 8.95
C SER A 60 -24.83 18.85 8.25
N PHE A 61 -25.09 18.92 6.95
CA PHE A 61 -24.94 20.13 6.13
C PHE A 61 -26.27 20.65 5.56
N GLY A 62 -27.40 20.06 5.96
CA GLY A 62 -28.72 20.41 5.40
C GLY A 62 -28.83 20.16 3.90
N LEU A 63 -28.09 19.18 3.38
CA LEU A 63 -28.06 18.81 1.97
C LEU A 63 -29.16 17.79 1.64
N SER A 64 -29.97 18.06 0.62
CA SER A 64 -30.85 17.06 0.03
C SER A 64 -30.09 16.25 -1.02
N LEU A 65 -30.09 14.92 -0.87
CA LEU A 65 -29.49 14.02 -1.87
C LEU A 65 -30.47 13.62 -2.99
N ALA A 66 -31.75 13.94 -2.84
CA ALA A 66 -32.80 13.47 -3.76
C ALA A 66 -32.65 14.03 -5.18
N ASP A 67 -32.17 15.26 -5.30
CA ASP A 67 -32.00 15.97 -6.57
C ASP A 67 -30.60 15.80 -7.18
N LEU A 68 -29.76 14.98 -6.53
CA LEU A 68 -28.39 14.74 -6.93
C LEU A 68 -28.23 13.37 -7.58
N LYS A 69 -27.40 13.33 -8.61
CA LYS A 69 -27.00 12.11 -9.29
C LYS A 69 -25.83 11.47 -8.55
N LYS A 70 -26.07 10.35 -7.88
CA LYS A 70 -24.98 9.53 -7.31
C LYS A 70 -24.13 8.97 -8.45
N VAL A 71 -22.83 9.17 -8.36
CA VAL A 71 -21.87 8.63 -9.34
C VAL A 71 -21.50 7.21 -8.93
N ASP A 72 -21.61 6.28 -9.88
CA ASP A 72 -20.97 4.98 -9.76
C ASP A 72 -19.51 5.11 -10.18
N GLU A 73 -18.60 4.75 -9.27
CA GLU A 73 -17.17 4.93 -9.50
C GLU A 73 -16.55 3.79 -10.28
N GLU A 74 -17.14 2.59 -10.24
CA GLU A 74 -16.54 1.39 -10.84
C GLU A 74 -16.34 1.56 -12.36
N PRO A 75 -17.32 2.08 -13.13
CA PRO A 75 -17.15 2.31 -14.57
C PRO A 75 -16.20 3.47 -14.93
N LEU A 76 -15.84 4.34 -13.97
CA LEU A 76 -14.98 5.49 -14.24
C LEU A 76 -13.54 5.08 -14.52
N TYR A 77 -13.06 3.99 -13.92
CA TYR A 77 -11.68 3.54 -14.13
C TYR A 77 -11.43 3.08 -15.58
N ASP A 78 -12.45 2.53 -16.24
CA ASP A 78 -12.39 2.15 -17.66
C ASP A 78 -12.42 3.38 -18.60
N GLN A 79 -12.78 4.56 -18.09
CA GLN A 79 -12.94 5.81 -18.84
C GLN A 79 -11.88 6.85 -18.47
N GLN A 80 -10.79 6.44 -17.82
CA GLN A 80 -9.73 7.35 -17.33
C GLN A 80 -9.01 8.14 -18.43
N GLU A 81 -9.22 7.83 -19.71
CA GLU A 81 -8.69 8.63 -20.83
C GLU A 81 -9.52 9.89 -21.09
N ASP A 82 -10.77 9.96 -20.62
CA ASP A 82 -11.61 11.16 -20.69
C ASP A 82 -11.14 12.21 -19.66
N PRO A 83 -10.79 13.44 -20.07
CA PRO A 83 -10.39 14.52 -19.15
C PRO A 83 -11.43 14.82 -18.05
N TYR A 84 -12.72 14.70 -18.37
CA TYR A 84 -13.79 14.90 -17.40
C TYR A 84 -13.75 13.82 -16.31
N VAL A 85 -13.57 12.56 -16.70
CA VAL A 85 -13.53 11.43 -15.75
C VAL A 85 -12.23 11.40 -14.97
N SER A 86 -11.09 11.55 -15.65
CA SER A 86 -9.76 11.50 -15.03
C SER A 86 -9.56 12.57 -13.96
N THR A 87 -10.06 13.79 -14.19
CA THR A 87 -9.97 14.87 -13.20
C THR A 87 -10.92 14.64 -12.02
N LEU A 88 -12.07 14.01 -12.22
CA LEU A 88 -12.95 13.59 -11.12
C LEU A 88 -12.30 12.48 -10.26
N LEU A 89 -11.66 11.50 -10.91
CA LEU A 89 -10.88 10.47 -10.24
C LEU A 89 -9.69 11.08 -9.46
N ALA A 90 -9.07 12.13 -9.98
CA ALA A 90 -8.02 12.87 -9.27
C ALA A 90 -8.53 13.55 -8.00
N VAL A 91 -9.73 14.16 -8.03
CA VAL A 91 -10.40 14.70 -6.84
C VAL A 91 -10.68 13.60 -5.81
N LEU A 92 -11.22 12.45 -6.25
CA LEU A 92 -11.44 11.30 -5.36
C LEU A 92 -10.14 10.79 -4.74
N ALA A 93 -9.07 10.70 -5.53
CA ALA A 93 -7.74 10.31 -5.04
C ALA A 93 -7.22 11.32 -4.01
N GLN A 94 -7.44 12.62 -4.21
CA GLN A 94 -7.08 13.66 -3.24
C GLN A 94 -7.81 13.48 -1.91
N VAL A 95 -9.12 13.24 -1.92
CA VAL A 95 -9.90 12.97 -0.70
C VAL A 95 -9.39 11.71 0.00
N ARG A 96 -9.21 10.61 -0.74
CA ARG A 96 -8.75 9.32 -0.21
C ARG A 96 -7.33 9.37 0.37
N ARG A 97 -6.45 10.24 -0.14
CA ARG A 97 -5.10 10.43 0.45
C ARG A 97 -5.16 10.95 1.89
N THR A 98 -6.26 11.60 2.28
CA THR A 98 -6.48 12.08 3.65
C THR A 98 -7.27 11.09 4.51
N GLN A 99 -7.69 9.96 3.93
CA GLN A 99 -8.44 8.94 4.65
C GLN A 99 -7.55 8.11 5.55
N ASP A 100 -8.16 7.65 6.63
CA ASP A 100 -7.54 6.84 7.64
C ASP A 100 -8.23 5.50 7.84
N TYR A 101 -7.59 4.61 8.60
CA TYR A 101 -8.22 3.37 9.02
C TYR A 101 -9.52 3.65 9.77
N GLY A 102 -10.59 2.99 9.35
CA GLY A 102 -11.94 3.17 9.88
C GLY A 102 -12.75 4.25 9.18
N ASP A 103 -12.13 5.12 8.37
CA ASP A 103 -12.88 6.05 7.52
C ASP A 103 -13.72 5.26 6.50
N ILE A 104 -14.87 5.83 6.14
CA ILE A 104 -15.78 5.21 5.17
C ILE A 104 -15.45 5.74 3.78
N LYS A 105 -15.44 4.84 2.79
CA LYS A 105 -15.22 5.18 1.38
C LYS A 105 -16.09 6.39 1.00
N PRO A 106 -15.52 7.45 0.40
CA PRO A 106 -16.29 8.64 0.07
C PRO A 106 -17.28 8.32 -1.05
N SER A 107 -18.37 9.09 -1.12
CA SER A 107 -19.36 9.01 -2.20
C SER A 107 -19.41 10.32 -2.97
N VAL A 108 -19.58 10.24 -4.29
CA VAL A 108 -19.70 11.41 -5.16
C VAL A 108 -21.14 11.59 -5.62
N TYR A 109 -21.62 12.82 -5.55
CA TYR A 109 -22.94 13.24 -5.99
C TYR A 109 -22.81 14.49 -6.87
N LEU A 110 -23.34 14.45 -8.09
CA LEU A 110 -23.33 15.58 -9.02
C LEU A 110 -24.69 16.25 -9.06
N ASN A 111 -24.69 17.56 -9.29
CA ASN A 111 -25.88 18.30 -9.68
C ASN A 111 -26.32 17.88 -11.08
N GLN A 112 -27.57 18.18 -11.44
CA GLN A 112 -28.14 17.81 -12.75
C GLN A 112 -27.41 18.43 -13.95
N ASP A 113 -26.65 19.51 -13.73
CA ASP A 113 -25.84 20.15 -14.76
C ASP A 113 -24.54 19.38 -15.06
N ASP A 114 -24.18 18.36 -14.26
CA ASP A 114 -22.90 17.64 -14.33
C ASP A 114 -21.68 18.62 -14.35
N GLN A 115 -21.82 19.84 -13.81
CA GLN A 115 -20.75 20.85 -13.72
C GLN A 115 -20.34 21.16 -12.28
N SER A 116 -21.14 20.71 -11.32
CA SER A 116 -20.86 20.89 -9.90
C SER A 116 -21.41 19.72 -9.08
N GLY A 117 -20.92 19.57 -7.86
CA GLY A 117 -21.34 18.47 -7.01
C GLY A 117 -20.67 18.46 -5.66
N PHE A 118 -20.73 17.30 -5.02
CA PHE A 118 -20.27 17.07 -3.68
C PHE A 118 -19.54 15.73 -3.59
N VAL A 119 -18.44 15.71 -2.84
CA VAL A 119 -17.87 14.47 -2.28
C VAL A 119 -18.21 14.44 -0.80
N LEU A 120 -18.87 13.36 -0.38
CA LEU A 120 -19.26 13.12 1.00
C LEU A 120 -18.26 12.16 1.63
N GLU A 121 -17.67 12.56 2.75
CA GLU A 121 -16.72 11.74 3.49
C GLU A 121 -17.10 11.64 4.96
N LYS A 122 -16.93 10.44 5.51
CA LYS A 122 -17.15 10.12 6.91
C LYS A 122 -15.84 9.62 7.54
N LYS A 123 -15.39 10.32 8.58
CA LYS A 123 -14.23 9.93 9.38
C LYS A 123 -14.61 8.91 10.46
N ALA A 124 -13.65 8.06 10.83
CA ALA A 124 -13.81 7.04 11.87
C ALA A 124 -14.20 7.62 13.25
N ASP A 125 -13.81 8.87 13.52
CA ASP A 125 -14.12 9.58 14.75
C ASP A 125 -15.56 10.16 14.77
N GLY A 126 -16.30 10.03 13.67
CA GLY A 126 -17.66 10.56 13.50
C GLY A 126 -17.71 11.90 12.76
N THR A 127 -16.58 12.54 12.46
CA THR A 127 -16.54 13.79 11.70
C THR A 127 -17.05 13.61 10.28
N ASN A 128 -17.92 14.50 9.85
CA ASN A 128 -18.44 14.59 8.49
C ASN A 128 -17.71 15.68 7.73
N LEU A 129 -17.32 15.38 6.49
CA LEU A 129 -16.69 16.31 5.58
C LEU A 129 -17.49 16.39 4.28
N LEU A 130 -17.70 17.61 3.83
CA LEU A 130 -18.37 17.91 2.56
C LEU A 130 -17.42 18.71 1.67
N TYR A 131 -16.98 18.08 0.58
CA TYR A 131 -16.19 18.75 -0.44
C TYR A 131 -17.10 19.22 -1.55
N LYS A 132 -17.21 20.52 -1.74
CA LYS A 132 -17.87 21.09 -2.92
C LYS A 132 -16.90 21.03 -4.08
N ILE A 133 -17.35 20.48 -5.20
CA ILE A 133 -16.54 20.30 -6.40
C ILE A 133 -17.19 21.02 -7.59
N ALA A 134 -16.37 21.53 -8.49
CA ALA A 134 -16.84 22.19 -9.72
C ALA A 134 -15.92 21.83 -10.89
N TYR A 135 -16.51 21.77 -12.08
CA TYR A 135 -15.80 21.53 -13.33
C TYR A 135 -15.60 22.84 -14.10
N HIS A 136 -14.35 23.26 -14.25
CA HIS A 136 -13.96 24.41 -15.06
C HIS A 136 -12.77 24.04 -15.96
N LYS A 137 -13.02 23.12 -16.90
CA LYS A 137 -12.03 22.36 -17.70
C LYS A 137 -11.39 21.18 -16.97
N GLU A 138 -11.36 21.24 -15.64
CA GLU A 138 -10.99 20.14 -14.76
C GLU A 138 -11.86 20.19 -13.50
N TRP A 139 -12.12 19.02 -12.90
CA TRP A 139 -12.75 18.95 -11.59
C TRP A 139 -11.77 19.42 -10.51
N ALA A 140 -12.25 20.31 -9.65
CA ALA A 140 -11.49 20.79 -8.51
C ALA A 140 -12.36 20.88 -7.26
N ILE A 141 -11.74 20.67 -6.09
CA ILE A 141 -12.35 20.97 -4.80
C ILE A 141 -12.35 22.49 -4.62
N VAL A 142 -13.53 23.11 -4.63
CA VAL A 142 -13.69 24.55 -4.46
C VAL A 142 -13.91 24.97 -3.00
N LYS A 143 -14.40 24.05 -2.17
CA LYS A 143 -14.62 24.29 -0.74
C LYS A 143 -14.66 22.97 0.03
N THR A 144 -14.13 22.98 1.26
CA THR A 144 -14.31 21.89 2.22
C THR A 144 -15.02 22.45 3.46
N ASP A 145 -16.11 21.81 3.87
CA ASP A 145 -16.83 22.09 5.10
C ASP A 145 -16.73 20.87 6.04
N SER A 146 -16.73 21.10 7.35
CA SER A 146 -16.66 20.04 8.38
C SER A 146 -17.75 20.23 9.43
N ALA A 147 -18.35 19.13 9.88
CA ALA A 147 -19.36 19.11 10.92
C ALA A 147 -19.26 17.81 11.77
N PRO A 148 -19.64 17.84 13.05
CA PRO A 148 -19.80 16.62 13.83
C PRO A 148 -20.97 15.79 13.28
N GLY A 149 -20.80 14.46 13.22
CA GLY A 149 -21.84 13.51 12.84
C GLY A 149 -21.89 12.30 13.75
N GLN A 150 -22.71 11.30 13.42
CA GLN A 150 -22.80 10.08 14.23
C GLN A 150 -21.56 9.20 14.04
N LYS A 151 -20.94 8.71 15.11
CA LYS A 151 -19.85 7.74 14.94
C LYS A 151 -20.41 6.45 14.33
N MET A 152 -19.97 6.12 13.11
CA MET A 152 -20.37 4.92 12.40
C MET A 152 -19.16 3.98 12.33
N SER A 153 -19.20 2.89 13.09
CA SER A 153 -18.25 1.80 12.90
C SER A 153 -18.63 1.08 11.61
N LYS A 154 -17.65 0.76 10.75
CA LYS A 154 -17.84 -0.27 9.72
C LYS A 154 -18.49 -1.47 10.41
N VAL A 155 -19.64 -1.90 9.92
CA VAL A 155 -20.23 -3.20 10.27
C VAL A 155 -19.24 -4.27 9.78
N ILE A 156 -18.23 -4.55 10.61
CA ILE A 156 -17.34 -5.71 10.80
C ILE A 156 -16.34 -5.20 11.85
N ASP A 157 -16.80 -5.06 13.09
CA ASP A 157 -15.94 -4.93 14.27
C ASP A 157 -15.87 -6.29 14.98
N GLU A 158 -15.74 -7.39 14.21
CA GLU A 158 -15.36 -8.70 14.75
C GLU A 158 -13.94 -8.69 15.35
N THR A 159 -13.23 -7.56 15.25
CA THR A 159 -11.93 -7.33 15.87
C THR A 159 -11.98 -6.68 17.24
N GLY A 160 -13.18 -6.40 17.79
CA GLY A 160 -13.32 -6.01 19.20
C GLY A 160 -12.55 -6.98 20.09
N ASP A 161 -11.49 -6.48 20.72
CA ASP A 161 -10.57 -7.16 21.66
C ASP A 161 -9.40 -8.00 21.11
N LYS A 162 -9.23 -8.17 19.80
CA LYS A 162 -8.04 -8.88 19.29
C LYS A 162 -6.79 -8.03 19.49
N LYS A 163 -5.82 -8.58 20.24
CA LYS A 163 -4.48 -7.99 20.43
C LYS A 163 -3.56 -8.48 19.33
N TYR A 164 -2.74 -7.57 18.85
CA TYR A 164 -1.78 -7.81 17.79
C TYR A 164 -0.37 -7.52 18.30
N SER A 165 0.60 -8.26 17.80
CA SER A 165 1.99 -8.10 18.21
C SER A 165 2.96 -8.38 17.06
N PRO A 166 4.18 -7.83 17.12
CA PRO A 166 5.23 -8.19 16.17
C PRO A 166 5.50 -9.70 16.22
N LEU A 167 6.01 -10.25 15.11
CA LEU A 167 6.33 -11.67 15.05
C LEU A 167 7.52 -12.00 15.95
N THR A 168 7.46 -13.19 16.55
CA THR A 168 8.62 -13.79 17.21
C THR A 168 9.68 -14.20 16.17
N GLU A 169 10.93 -14.38 16.63
CA GLU A 169 12.03 -14.82 15.76
C GLU A 169 11.74 -16.17 15.08
N ALA A 170 11.08 -17.09 15.79
CA ALA A 170 10.68 -18.39 15.26
C ALA A 170 9.65 -18.24 14.12
N GLN A 171 8.62 -17.40 14.34
CA GLN A 171 7.61 -17.09 13.31
C GLN A 171 8.24 -16.43 12.08
N LEU A 172 9.17 -15.49 12.27
CA LEU A 172 9.86 -14.83 11.16
C LEU A 172 10.71 -15.82 10.35
N LYS A 173 11.50 -16.66 11.01
CA LYS A 173 12.32 -17.68 10.34
C LYS A 173 11.46 -18.65 9.53
N GLN A 174 10.33 -19.08 10.10
CA GLN A 174 9.36 -19.92 9.40
C GLN A 174 8.78 -19.19 8.18
N TYR A 175 8.27 -17.96 8.37
CA TYR A 175 7.68 -17.16 7.31
C TYR A 175 8.65 -16.91 6.15
N PHE A 176 9.91 -16.56 6.45
CA PHE A 176 10.94 -16.34 5.45
C PHE A 176 11.25 -17.60 4.65
N LYS A 177 11.32 -18.76 5.32
CA LYS A 177 11.56 -20.03 4.63
C LYS A 177 10.39 -20.41 3.71
N GLU A 178 9.16 -20.30 4.20
CA GLU A 178 7.95 -20.65 3.44
C GLU A 178 7.75 -19.74 2.22
N ASN A 179 8.06 -18.45 2.36
CA ASN A 179 7.87 -17.45 1.31
C ASN A 179 9.15 -17.16 0.49
N LYS A 180 10.24 -17.90 0.73
CA LYS A 180 11.55 -17.73 0.06
C LYS A 180 12.08 -16.29 0.14
N ILE A 181 11.91 -15.64 1.29
CA ILE A 181 12.33 -14.26 1.53
C ILE A 181 13.72 -14.26 2.15
N SER A 182 14.63 -13.50 1.55
CA SER A 182 15.93 -13.16 2.13
C SER A 182 15.89 -11.70 2.61
N PRO A 183 15.70 -11.44 3.91
CA PRO A 183 15.56 -10.09 4.41
C PRO A 183 16.88 -9.32 4.30
N LEU A 184 16.80 -8.04 3.92
CA LEU A 184 17.88 -7.06 4.01
C LEU A 184 17.90 -6.37 5.37
N ALA A 185 16.72 -6.06 5.91
CA ALA A 185 16.54 -5.49 7.24
C ALA A 185 15.21 -5.95 7.84
N VAL A 186 15.16 -6.06 9.17
CA VAL A 186 13.96 -6.42 9.93
C VAL A 186 13.87 -5.49 11.14
N GLN A 187 12.70 -4.87 11.35
CA GLN A 187 12.49 -3.96 12.46
C GLN A 187 11.08 -4.09 13.02
N ASN A 188 10.96 -4.20 14.34
CA ASN A 188 9.67 -4.13 15.01
C ASN A 188 9.28 -2.66 15.21
N ILE A 189 8.05 -2.29 14.84
CA ILE A 189 7.49 -0.95 14.95
C ILE A 189 6.03 -1.07 15.41
N GLY A 190 5.73 -0.60 16.62
CA GLY A 190 4.42 -0.80 17.23
C GLY A 190 4.04 -2.29 17.28
N ASN A 191 2.89 -2.64 16.70
CA ASN A 191 2.40 -4.02 16.63
C ASN A 191 2.93 -4.81 15.42
N PHE A 192 3.81 -4.23 14.60
CA PHE A 192 4.25 -4.87 13.37
C PHE A 192 5.72 -5.26 13.43
N THR A 193 6.07 -6.32 12.70
CA THR A 193 7.40 -6.55 12.16
C THR A 193 7.45 -6.09 10.71
N VAL A 194 8.31 -5.13 10.43
CA VAL A 194 8.59 -4.66 9.07
C VAL A 194 9.80 -5.39 8.52
N VAL A 195 9.69 -5.86 7.28
CA VAL A 195 10.76 -6.60 6.60
C VAL A 195 11.06 -5.91 5.27
N LEU A 196 12.30 -5.49 5.07
CA LEU A 196 12.81 -4.95 3.81
C LEU A 196 13.56 -6.06 3.09
N TYR A 197 13.24 -6.31 1.81
CA TYR A 197 13.86 -7.37 1.03
C TYR A 197 13.89 -7.01 -0.46
N LYS A 198 14.68 -7.77 -1.24
CA LYS A 198 14.67 -7.69 -2.70
C LYS A 198 13.98 -8.91 -3.29
N THR A 199 13.26 -8.73 -4.39
CA THR A 199 12.64 -9.81 -5.15
C THR A 199 12.80 -9.54 -6.64
N LYS A 200 12.87 -10.61 -7.44
CA LYS A 200 12.96 -10.45 -8.88
C LYS A 200 11.57 -10.33 -9.47
N ARG A 201 11.44 -9.59 -10.58
CA ARG A 201 10.14 -9.41 -11.26
C ARG A 201 9.55 -10.75 -11.72
N GLU A 202 10.37 -11.70 -12.15
CA GLU A 202 9.91 -13.02 -12.57
C GLU A 202 9.25 -13.83 -11.44
N ASP A 203 9.64 -13.56 -10.19
CA ASP A 203 9.14 -14.25 -8.99
C ASP A 203 7.83 -13.64 -8.46
N LEU A 204 7.38 -12.51 -9.04
CA LEU A 204 6.11 -11.88 -8.71
C LEU A 204 4.92 -12.65 -9.29
N SER A 205 3.72 -12.41 -8.72
CA SER A 205 2.47 -12.87 -9.34
C SER A 205 2.22 -12.16 -10.68
N GLU A 206 1.43 -12.76 -11.58
CA GLU A 206 1.10 -12.14 -12.87
C GLU A 206 0.40 -10.79 -12.71
N GLN A 207 -0.45 -10.65 -11.69
CA GLN A 207 -1.11 -9.37 -11.37
C GLN A 207 -0.08 -8.29 -10.98
N GLU A 208 0.92 -8.65 -10.16
CA GLU A 208 1.98 -7.72 -9.78
C GLU A 208 2.91 -7.40 -10.96
N LYS A 209 3.20 -8.36 -11.85
CA LYS A 209 4.00 -8.11 -13.05
C LYS A 209 3.34 -7.08 -13.99
N ASN A 210 2.01 -7.07 -14.06
CA ASN A 210 1.27 -6.12 -14.92
C ASN A 210 1.38 -4.67 -14.45
N ILE A 211 1.67 -4.43 -13.16
CA ILE A 211 1.86 -3.07 -12.61
C ILE A 211 3.33 -2.66 -12.51
N VAL A 212 4.26 -3.60 -12.72
CA VAL A 212 5.71 -3.34 -12.69
C VAL A 212 6.22 -3.23 -14.13
N PRO A 213 6.79 -2.07 -14.53
CA PRO A 213 7.38 -1.89 -15.85
C PRO A 213 8.37 -3.02 -16.23
N GLU A 214 8.31 -3.47 -17.49
CA GLU A 214 9.10 -4.62 -17.97
C GLU A 214 10.61 -4.43 -17.87
N ASN A 215 11.09 -3.20 -17.87
CA ASN A 215 12.50 -2.86 -17.74
C ASN A 215 13.03 -3.00 -16.30
N ILE A 216 12.18 -3.27 -15.32
CA ILE A 216 12.59 -3.51 -13.93
C ILE A 216 12.72 -5.01 -13.69
N SER A 217 13.94 -5.48 -13.48
CA SER A 217 14.22 -6.90 -13.22
C SER A 217 14.20 -7.24 -11.73
N VAL A 218 14.50 -6.28 -10.85
CA VAL A 218 14.55 -6.46 -9.39
C VAL A 218 13.85 -5.31 -8.71
N LEU A 219 13.09 -5.64 -7.67
CA LEU A 219 12.36 -4.69 -6.83
C LEU A 219 12.87 -4.76 -5.40
N THR A 220 12.86 -3.60 -4.76
CA THR A 220 12.93 -3.47 -3.30
C THR A 220 11.51 -3.44 -2.76
N LYS A 221 11.18 -4.36 -1.85
CA LYS A 221 9.85 -4.47 -1.24
C LYS A 221 9.94 -4.40 0.27
N THR A 222 8.84 -3.97 0.87
CA THR A 222 8.61 -4.06 2.31
C THR A 222 7.39 -4.92 2.61
N LEU A 223 7.42 -5.65 3.72
CA LEU A 223 6.26 -6.32 4.32
C LEU A 223 5.98 -5.71 5.68
N ARG A 224 4.69 -5.66 6.05
CA ARG A 224 4.20 -5.33 7.38
C ARG A 224 3.50 -6.56 7.91
N LEU A 225 4.18 -7.29 8.79
CA LEU A 225 3.69 -8.53 9.38
C LEU A 225 3.23 -8.26 10.81
N THR A 226 2.14 -8.88 11.22
CA THR A 226 1.70 -8.91 12.63
C THR A 226 1.18 -10.30 12.97
N ALA A 227 1.18 -10.67 14.23
CA ALA A 227 0.53 -11.88 14.72
C ALA A 227 -0.68 -11.51 15.60
N ASP A 228 -1.76 -12.28 15.49
CA ASP A 228 -2.86 -12.22 16.45
C ASP A 228 -2.55 -13.02 17.73
N GLN A 229 -3.49 -13.03 18.69
CA GLN A 229 -3.34 -13.73 19.97
C GLN A 229 -3.17 -15.25 19.84
N GLU A 230 -3.61 -15.84 18.71
CA GLU A 230 -3.50 -17.27 18.42
C GLU A 230 -2.18 -17.60 17.70
N GLY A 231 -1.39 -16.58 17.37
CA GLY A 231 -0.12 -16.71 16.66
C GLY A 231 -0.26 -16.76 15.14
N THR A 232 -1.46 -16.49 14.60
CA THR A 232 -1.69 -16.44 13.16
C THR A 232 -0.98 -15.22 12.58
N ILE A 233 -0.09 -15.46 11.61
CA ILE A 233 0.64 -14.39 10.92
C ILE A 233 -0.28 -13.73 9.89
N ILE A 234 -0.35 -12.42 9.95
CA ILE A 234 -1.11 -11.56 9.06
C ILE A 234 -0.13 -10.68 8.29
N ASN A 235 -0.24 -10.69 6.96
CA ASN A 235 0.46 -9.76 6.09
C ASN A 235 -0.46 -8.56 5.79
N ASP A 236 -0.15 -7.41 6.39
CA ASP A 236 -0.88 -6.15 6.22
C ASP A 236 -0.38 -5.35 5.00
N GLY A 237 0.32 -6.01 4.07
CA GLY A 237 0.86 -5.43 2.86
C GLY A 237 2.21 -4.73 3.08
N GLY A 238 2.50 -3.73 2.25
CA GLY A 238 3.74 -2.96 2.29
C GLY A 238 3.97 -2.17 1.01
N GLY A 239 5.16 -1.59 0.87
CA GLY A 239 5.57 -0.81 -0.30
C GLY A 239 6.47 -1.58 -1.25
N SER A 240 6.52 -1.12 -2.50
CA SER A 240 7.38 -1.63 -3.56
C SER A 240 8.03 -0.45 -4.27
N GLY A 241 9.30 -0.59 -4.65
CA GLY A 241 10.03 0.35 -5.49
C GLY A 241 11.13 -0.35 -6.27
N ASP A 242 11.60 0.29 -7.33
CA ASP A 242 12.61 -0.28 -8.21
C ASP A 242 13.93 -0.46 -7.46
N ASP A 243 14.66 -1.55 -7.76
CA ASP A 243 16.04 -1.66 -7.33
C ASP A 243 16.95 -0.78 -8.20
N ASN A 244 17.14 0.46 -7.76
CA ASN A 244 18.00 1.42 -8.43
C ASN A 244 19.47 1.35 -7.97
N SER A 245 19.88 0.25 -7.31
CA SER A 245 21.22 0.14 -6.71
C SER A 245 22.40 0.24 -7.68
N ALA A 246 22.16 0.05 -8.99
CA ALA A 246 23.17 0.23 -10.02
C ALA A 246 23.44 1.71 -10.39
N ILE A 247 22.52 2.62 -10.07
CA ILE A 247 22.55 4.02 -10.53
C ILE A 247 22.55 5.04 -9.39
N VAL A 248 22.10 4.66 -8.19
CA VAL A 248 22.10 5.55 -7.03
C VAL A 248 23.01 5.02 -5.92
N PRO A 249 23.82 5.89 -5.28
CA PRO A 249 24.68 5.48 -4.18
C PRO A 249 23.88 5.10 -2.92
N VAL A 250 22.66 5.64 -2.78
CA VAL A 250 21.75 5.37 -1.66
C VAL A 250 20.31 5.27 -2.19
N SER A 251 19.65 4.13 -1.97
CA SER A 251 18.21 3.97 -2.24
C SER A 251 17.40 4.41 -1.02
N ILE A 252 16.41 5.28 -1.23
CA ILE A 252 15.59 5.85 -0.17
C ILE A 252 14.12 5.60 -0.47
N GLY A 253 13.37 5.19 0.55
CA GLY A 253 11.92 5.07 0.51
C GLY A 253 11.30 5.60 1.80
N VAL A 254 10.03 5.95 1.73
CA VAL A 254 9.20 6.25 2.90
C VAL A 254 7.92 5.45 2.79
N SER A 255 7.52 4.85 3.89
CA SER A 255 6.27 4.09 3.98
C SER A 255 5.55 4.50 5.24
N GLY A 256 4.25 4.69 5.11
CA GLY A 256 3.37 5.03 6.20
C GLY A 256 1.99 4.48 5.93
N GLY A 257 1.27 4.13 6.98
CA GLY A 257 -0.12 3.72 6.86
C GLY A 257 -0.70 3.25 8.18
N GLY A 258 -2.00 3.41 8.32
CA GLY A 258 -2.80 2.82 9.39
C GLY A 258 -3.58 1.62 8.90
N SER A 259 -3.70 0.61 9.74
CA SER A 259 -4.67 -0.47 9.61
C SER A 259 -5.32 -0.74 10.97
N ARG A 260 -6.23 -1.72 11.05
CA ARG A 260 -6.78 -2.18 12.35
C ARG A 260 -5.72 -2.64 13.32
N TYR A 261 -4.57 -3.09 12.82
CA TYR A 261 -3.52 -3.67 13.65
C TYR A 261 -2.62 -2.59 14.27
N GLY A 262 -2.70 -1.35 13.79
CA GLY A 262 -1.97 -0.21 14.29
C GLY A 262 -1.55 0.73 13.16
N ARG A 263 -0.84 1.80 13.52
CA ARG A 263 -0.23 2.72 12.56
C ARG A 263 1.28 2.69 12.72
N ILE A 264 1.98 2.70 11.59
CA ILE A 264 3.42 2.85 11.54
C ILE A 264 3.83 3.80 10.42
N MET A 265 4.96 4.47 10.61
CA MET A 265 5.66 5.23 9.58
C MET A 265 7.16 5.00 9.75
N TYR A 266 7.86 4.82 8.64
CA TYR A 266 9.29 4.56 8.61
C TYR A 266 9.90 4.99 7.29
N ALA A 267 11.20 5.34 7.32
CA ALA A 267 12.01 5.40 6.10
C ALA A 267 12.73 4.07 5.87
N THR A 268 12.97 3.74 4.61
CA THR A 268 13.90 2.68 4.22
C THR A 268 15.12 3.31 3.57
N VAL A 269 16.31 2.90 3.99
CA VAL A 269 17.58 3.39 3.42
C VAL A 269 18.45 2.19 3.08
N ILE A 270 18.96 2.12 1.86
CA ILE A 270 19.94 1.11 1.43
C ILE A 270 21.17 1.84 0.89
N ILE A 271 22.31 1.64 1.53
CA ILE A 271 23.59 2.20 1.08
C ILE A 271 24.17 1.27 0.02
N ASN A 272 24.10 1.65 -1.25
CA ASN A 272 24.54 0.79 -2.36
C ASN A 272 26.04 0.91 -2.64
N ASP A 273 26.61 2.09 -2.38
CA ASP A 273 28.03 2.36 -2.56
C ASP A 273 28.86 1.79 -1.39
N ASP A 274 29.74 0.83 -1.68
CA ASP A 274 30.53 0.13 -0.66
C ASP A 274 31.57 1.05 0.02
N LYS A 275 32.08 2.09 -0.66
CA LYS A 275 33.01 3.05 -0.04
C LYS A 275 32.28 3.95 0.95
N LEU A 276 31.10 4.44 0.55
CA LEU A 276 30.21 5.19 1.43
C LEU A 276 29.86 4.35 2.65
N LEU A 277 29.48 3.07 2.47
CA LEU A 277 29.15 2.16 3.57
C LEU A 277 30.30 1.98 4.57
N GLN A 278 31.54 1.90 4.09
CA GLN A 278 32.73 1.75 4.93
C GLN A 278 33.04 2.99 5.77
N GLU A 279 32.74 4.18 5.26
CA GLU A 279 33.02 5.46 5.93
C GLU A 279 31.84 5.94 6.80
N ALA A 280 30.62 5.48 6.51
CA ALA A 280 29.41 5.97 7.14
C ALA A 280 29.24 5.49 8.59
N ASP A 281 28.97 6.44 9.48
CA ASP A 281 28.69 6.20 10.90
C ASP A 281 27.20 6.32 11.20
N ARG A 282 26.52 7.30 10.58
CA ARG A 282 25.18 7.72 10.97
C ARG A 282 24.33 8.14 9.78
N ILE A 283 23.05 7.76 9.82
CA ILE A 283 22.00 8.15 8.88
C ILE A 283 21.03 9.07 9.62
N MET A 284 20.77 10.23 9.05
CA MET A 284 19.77 11.18 9.52
C MET A 284 18.66 11.29 8.49
N CYS A 285 17.42 11.03 8.90
CA CYS A 285 16.24 11.24 8.07
C CYS A 285 15.54 12.52 8.54
N TYR A 286 15.33 13.45 7.62
CA TYR A 286 14.64 14.72 7.85
C TYR A 286 13.24 14.62 7.27
N TYR A 287 12.25 14.84 8.10
CA TYR A 287 10.84 14.86 7.75
C TYR A 287 10.31 16.30 7.80
N ALA A 288 9.06 16.52 7.40
CA ALA A 288 8.43 17.83 7.61
C ALA A 288 8.30 18.16 9.10
N ASN A 289 7.97 19.42 9.40
CA ASN A 289 7.85 19.93 10.77
C ASN A 289 9.11 19.75 11.63
N ASP A 290 10.27 19.84 10.99
CA ASP A 290 11.59 19.70 11.62
C ASP A 290 11.76 18.39 12.41
N ILE A 291 10.97 17.36 12.08
CA ILE A 291 11.11 16.03 12.67
C ILE A 291 12.34 15.36 12.08
N THR A 292 13.22 14.88 12.94
CA THR A 292 14.43 14.16 12.54
C THR A 292 14.57 12.85 13.27
N THR A 293 15.00 11.81 12.57
CA THR A 293 15.47 10.56 13.18
C THR A 293 16.94 10.34 12.88
N THR A 294 17.64 9.62 13.74
CA THR A 294 19.06 9.31 13.57
C THR A 294 19.32 7.86 13.93
N THR A 295 20.03 7.16 13.06
CA THR A 295 20.36 5.75 13.20
C THR A 295 21.84 5.52 12.92
N SER A 296 22.52 4.75 13.76
CA SER A 296 23.89 4.32 13.52
C SER A 296 23.93 3.28 12.39
N VAL A 297 24.92 3.39 11.49
CA VAL A 297 25.09 2.48 10.35
C VAL A 297 25.58 1.11 10.81
N ALA A 298 26.59 1.07 11.70
CA ALA A 298 27.14 -0.16 12.27
C ALA A 298 27.46 -1.25 11.21
N ASN A 299 28.02 -0.85 10.06
CA ASN A 299 28.33 -1.70 8.90
C ASN A 299 27.11 -2.44 8.29
N GLN A 300 25.88 -2.02 8.57
CA GLN A 300 24.69 -2.58 7.94
C GLN A 300 24.41 -1.87 6.62
N LYS A 301 24.02 -2.63 5.60
CA LYS A 301 23.75 -2.06 4.27
C LYS A 301 22.35 -1.45 4.15
N ALA A 302 21.38 -1.99 4.88
CA ALA A 302 19.97 -1.67 4.73
C ALA A 302 19.30 -1.39 6.08
N PHE A 303 18.39 -0.43 6.09
CA PHE A 303 17.79 0.11 7.31
C PHE A 303 16.29 0.30 7.13
N ILE A 304 15.55 0.01 8.21
CA ILE A 304 14.19 0.45 8.43
C ILE A 304 14.23 1.39 9.63
N ILE A 305 13.98 2.68 9.40
CA ILE A 305 14.16 3.73 10.41
C ILE A 305 12.76 4.21 10.84
N PRO A 306 12.26 3.77 12.02
CA PRO A 306 10.92 4.10 12.49
C PRO A 306 10.82 5.58 12.92
N LEU A 307 9.63 6.15 12.76
CA LEU A 307 9.23 7.35 13.50
C LEU A 307 8.51 6.96 14.78
N ALA A 308 8.64 7.80 15.81
CA ALA A 308 7.82 7.67 17.00
C ALA A 308 6.32 7.85 16.64
N PRO A 309 5.39 7.15 17.30
CA PRO A 309 3.97 7.26 17.00
C PRO A 309 3.42 8.69 17.03
N GLU A 310 3.86 9.52 17.98
CA GLU A 310 3.40 10.93 18.05
C GLU A 310 3.89 11.75 16.84
N GLN A 311 5.13 11.53 16.40
CA GLN A 311 5.71 12.18 15.22
C GLN A 311 5.01 11.72 13.93
N ALA A 312 4.70 10.42 13.82
CA ALA A 312 3.96 9.87 12.69
C ALA A 312 2.54 10.49 12.59
N GLU A 313 1.87 10.73 13.72
CA GLU A 313 0.57 11.39 13.75
C GLU A 313 0.66 12.89 13.40
N GLN A 314 1.73 13.57 13.80
CA GLN A 314 1.96 14.96 13.39
C GLN A 314 2.15 15.07 11.87
N LEU A 315 2.96 14.19 11.28
CA LEU A 315 3.20 14.19 9.82
C LEU A 315 1.97 13.78 9.02
N ARG A 316 1.05 12.98 9.58
CA ARG A 316 -0.21 12.60 8.91
C ARG A 316 -1.02 13.81 8.43
N LYS A 317 -1.00 14.90 9.20
CA LYS A 317 -1.77 16.10 8.89
C LYS A 317 -1.18 16.91 7.73
N GLU A 318 0.00 16.53 7.22
CA GLU A 318 0.73 17.27 6.19
C GLU A 318 1.10 16.40 4.98
N MET A 319 1.08 17.01 3.79
CA MET A 319 1.34 16.30 2.53
C MET A 319 2.83 15.97 2.27
N ARG A 320 3.75 16.28 3.19
CA ARG A 320 5.19 16.08 3.02
C ARG A 320 5.73 15.21 4.14
N MET A 321 6.10 13.97 3.84
CA MET A 321 6.54 13.00 4.85
C MET A 321 8.06 13.09 5.06
N LEU A 322 8.86 12.54 4.13
CA LEU A 322 10.32 12.55 4.17
C LEU A 322 10.88 13.62 3.21
N ILE A 323 11.72 14.52 3.71
CA ILE A 323 12.30 15.65 2.96
C ILE A 323 13.73 15.35 2.52
N ASN A 324 14.55 14.75 3.38
CA ASN A 324 15.94 14.48 3.05
C ASN A 324 16.47 13.26 3.82
N VAL A 325 17.53 12.67 3.29
CA VAL A 325 18.37 11.70 3.99
C VAL A 325 19.81 12.15 3.87
N VAL A 326 20.49 12.26 5.00
CA VAL A 326 21.91 12.61 5.09
C VAL A 326 22.66 11.48 5.75
N ILE A 327 23.79 11.09 5.18
CA ILE A 327 24.70 10.11 5.75
C ILE A 327 26.02 10.81 6.07
N SER A 328 26.52 10.62 7.28
CA SER A 328 27.75 11.25 7.76
C SER A 328 28.71 10.23 8.37
N ASP A 329 29.99 10.57 8.37
CA ASP A 329 31.02 9.83 9.11
C ASP A 329 30.96 10.12 10.62
N LYS A 330 31.86 9.46 11.37
CA LYS A 330 31.99 9.59 12.83
C LYS A 330 32.33 11.00 13.31
N ASP A 331 32.95 11.80 12.45
CA ASP A 331 33.39 13.17 12.75
C ASP A 331 32.30 14.19 12.34
N GLY A 332 31.17 13.72 11.81
CA GLY A 332 30.03 14.52 11.38
C GLY A 332 30.20 15.12 9.98
N LYS A 333 31.20 14.69 9.21
CA LYS A 333 31.34 15.11 7.82
C LYS A 333 30.27 14.41 6.99
N VAL A 334 29.54 15.20 6.21
CA VAL A 334 28.53 14.69 5.28
C VAL A 334 29.20 13.92 4.15
N LEU A 335 28.85 12.65 4.02
CA LEU A 335 29.28 11.76 2.94
C LEU A 335 28.25 11.72 1.80
N PHE A 336 26.98 11.86 2.15
CA PHE A 336 25.88 11.89 1.20
C PHE A 336 24.73 12.75 1.71
N ASP A 337 24.15 13.54 0.81
CA ASP A 337 22.94 14.32 1.02
C ASP A 337 22.04 14.11 -0.20
N ASN A 338 20.86 13.54 0.01
CA ASN A 338 19.95 13.20 -1.09
C ASN A 338 19.50 14.42 -1.89
N ASN A 339 19.29 15.57 -1.24
CA ASN A 339 18.87 16.78 -1.94
C ASN A 339 20.00 17.34 -2.82
N GLU A 340 21.24 17.34 -2.33
CA GLU A 340 22.39 17.78 -3.13
C GLU A 340 22.70 16.80 -4.27
N TRP A 341 22.62 15.49 -4.01
CA TRP A 341 22.80 14.47 -5.04
C TRP A 341 21.76 14.61 -6.17
N THR A 342 20.48 14.75 -5.82
CA THR A 342 19.38 14.91 -6.80
C THR A 342 19.54 16.18 -7.65
N LYS A 343 20.00 17.29 -7.05
CA LYS A 343 20.24 18.54 -7.81
C LYS A 343 21.39 18.39 -8.81
N ASN A 344 22.42 17.62 -8.47
CA ASN A 344 23.59 17.45 -9.33
C ASN A 344 23.32 16.45 -10.45
N SER A 345 22.58 15.37 -10.18
CA SER A 345 22.22 14.37 -11.18
C SER A 345 21.28 14.90 -12.28
N GLN A 346 20.61 16.03 -12.07
CA GLN A 346 19.77 16.70 -13.07
C GLN A 346 20.56 17.61 -14.02
N LYS A 347 21.83 17.89 -13.73
CA LYS A 347 22.69 18.75 -14.56
C LYS A 347 23.55 17.96 -15.55
N GLU A 348 23.70 16.66 -15.32
CA GLU A 348 24.34 15.69 -16.20
C GLU A 348 23.32 15.13 -17.20
#